data_AF-A0A227IZJ0-F1
#
_entry.id   AF-A0A227IZJ0-F1
#
_cell.length_a   1.000
_cell.length_b   1.000
_cell.length_c   1.000
_cell.angle_alpha   90.00
_cell.angle_beta   90.00
_cell.angle_gamma   90.00
#
_symmetry.space_group_name_H-M   'P 1'
#
loop_
_entity.id
_entity.type
_entity.pdbx_description
1 polymer ?
#
loop_
_entity_poly.entity_id
_entity_poly.type
_entity_poly.pdbx_seq_one_letter_code
_entity_poly.pdbx_strand_id
1 'polypeptide(L)'
;YLDALDKCLSEIAGQLYTYPDMKLIGVTGTNGKTTITQLIAQWIGLVGSKAAVMGTTGNGFLDDLKEAANTTGNAVEIQHTLASLAEQQ
;
A
#
# COMPACT_ATOMS: atom_id res chain seq x y z
N TYR A 1 20.23 14.44 17.29
CA TYR A 1 18.91 13.89 17.62
C TYR A 1 17.92 14.66 16.79
N LEU A 2 17.05 13.99 16.02
CA LEU A 2 16.02 14.66 15.23
C LEU A 2 14.80 14.88 16.13
N ASP A 3 14.34 16.12 16.24
CA ASP A 3 13.06 16.42 16.89
C ASP A 3 11.90 15.98 16.00
N ALA A 4 10.83 15.45 16.59
CA ALA A 4 9.62 14.97 15.88
C ALA A 4 9.90 13.93 14.77
N LEU A 5 10.75 12.94 15.07
CA LEU A 5 11.12 11.85 14.16
C LEU A 5 9.91 11.12 13.54
N ASP A 6 8.82 10.98 14.29
CA ASP A 6 7.54 10.40 13.86
C ASP A 6 6.94 11.10 12.63
N LYS A 7 7.14 12.42 12.52
CA LYS A 7 6.66 13.21 11.38
C LYS A 7 7.54 13.07 10.14
N CYS A 8 8.84 12.84 10.34
CA CYS A 8 9.82 12.71 9.25
C CYS A 8 9.99 11.27 8.75
N LEU A 9 9.51 10.28 9.50
CA LEU A 9 9.71 8.86 9.24
C LEU A 9 9.24 8.43 7.83
N SER A 10 8.10 8.93 7.36
CA SER A 10 7.60 8.62 6.01
C SER A 10 8.48 9.19 4.90
N GLU A 11 8.98 10.40 5.09
CA GLU A 11 9.86 11.07 4.12
C GLU A 11 11.22 10.39 4.05
N ILE A 12 11.81 10.06 5.20
CA ILE A 12 13.07 9.32 5.28
C ILE A 12 12.92 7.93 4.64
N ALA A 13 11.83 7.23 4.93
CA ALA A 13 11.56 5.92 4.34
C ALA A 13 11.35 6.01 2.82
N GLY A 14 10.71 7.08 2.32
CA GLY A 14 10.56 7.32 0.88
C GLY A 14 11.88 7.59 0.17
N GLN A 15 12.87 8.20 0.83
CA GLN A 15 14.22 8.34 0.28
C GLN A 15 14.99 7.01 0.25
N LEU A 16 14.74 6.13 1.22
CA LEU A 16 15.39 4.82 1.29
C LEU A 16 14.79 3.83 0.27
N TYR A 17 13.47 3.81 0.15
CA TYR A 17 12.73 2.91 -0.72
C TYR A 17 12.25 3.67 -1.96
N THR A 18 13.09 3.70 -3.00
CA THR A 18 12.75 4.35 -4.27
C THR A 18 12.01 3.38 -5.20
N TYR A 19 10.91 3.82 -5.79
CA TYR A 19 10.12 3.07 -6.77
C TYR A 19 9.56 4.03 -7.85
N PRO A 20 9.22 3.52 -9.05
CA PRO A 20 8.65 4.36 -10.11
C PRO A 20 7.33 5.02 -9.70
N ASP A 21 6.95 6.08 -10.42
CA ASP A 21 5.68 6.77 -10.20
C ASP A 21 4.50 5.79 -10.28
N MET A 22 3.79 5.67 -9.16
CA MET A 22 2.67 4.75 -9.00
C MET A 22 1.41 5.51 -8.57
N LYS A 23 0.26 5.11 -9.12
CA LYS A 23 -1.04 5.69 -8.74
C LYS A 23 -1.52 5.06 -7.44
N LEU A 24 -1.63 5.87 -6.39
CA LEU A 24 -2.14 5.47 -5.08
C LEU A 24 -3.59 5.92 -4.90
N ILE A 25 -4.45 5.01 -4.40
CA ILE A 25 -5.85 5.31 -4.05
C ILE A 25 -6.01 5.04 -2.55
N GLY A 26 -6.19 6.11 -1.77
CA GLY A 26 -6.48 6.02 -0.33
C GLY A 26 -7.98 5.86 -0.07
N VAL A 27 -8.37 4.81 0.64
CA VAL A 27 -9.76 4.58 1.06
C VAL A 27 -9.87 4.73 2.57
N THR A 28 -10.64 5.71 3.03
CA THR A 28 -10.87 6.00 4.46
C THR A 28 -12.36 5.97 4.80
N GLY A 29 -12.67 5.75 6.07
CA GLY A 29 -14.05 5.68 6.58
C GLY A 29 -14.22 4.63 7.67
N THR A 30 -15.36 4.66 8.36
CA THR A 30 -15.64 3.74 9.47
C THR A 30 -15.78 2.30 8.98
N ASN A 31 -16.54 2.10 7.89
CA ASN A 31 -16.88 0.78 7.36
C ASN A 31 -16.60 0.67 5.86
N GLY A 32 -16.47 -0.56 5.36
CA GLY A 32 -16.41 -0.86 3.92
C GLY A 32 -15.06 -0.63 3.23
N LYS A 33 -14.03 -0.13 3.93
CA LYS A 33 -12.69 0.12 3.38
C LYS A 33 -12.14 -1.09 2.61
N THR A 34 -12.10 -2.24 3.27
CA THR A 34 -11.61 -3.51 2.69
C THR A 34 -12.39 -3.93 1.46
N THR A 35 -13.72 -3.86 1.51
CA THR A 35 -14.57 -4.23 0.37
C THR A 35 -14.34 -3.29 -0.81
N ILE A 36 -14.26 -1.98 -0.54
CA ILE A 36 -14.05 -0.97 -1.58
C ILE A 36 -12.67 -1.13 -2.23
N THR A 37 -11.59 -1.33 -1.46
CA THR A 37 -10.25 -1.51 -2.03
C THR A 37 -10.17 -2.76 -2.90
N GLN A 38 -10.80 -3.87 -2.48
CA GLN A 38 -10.86 -5.09 -3.28
C GLN A 38 -11.67 -4.93 -4.57
N LEU A 39 -12.82 -4.23 -4.52
CA LEU A 39 -13.63 -3.95 -5.72
C LEU A 39 -12.87 -3.08 -6.73
N ILE A 40 -12.16 -2.05 -6.25
CA ILE A 40 -11.32 -1.18 -7.09
C ILE A 40 -10.23 -2.01 -7.77
N ALA A 41 -9.50 -2.86 -7.04
CA ALA A 41 -8.45 -3.68 -7.62
C ALA A 41 -8.97 -4.68 -8.65
N GLN A 42 -10.13 -5.30 -8.40
CA GLN A 42 -10.78 -6.20 -9.35
C GLN A 42 -11.19 -5.46 -10.63
N TRP A 43 -11.80 -4.28 -10.50
CA TRP A 43 -12.16 -3.46 -11.65
C TRP A 43 -10.96 -3.04 -12.48
N ILE A 44 -9.85 -2.63 -11.82
CA ILE A 44 -8.61 -2.29 -12.52
C ILE A 44 -8.06 -3.51 -13.27
N GLY A 45 -8.10 -4.70 -12.66
CA GLY A 45 -7.79 -5.99 -13.30
C GLY A 45 -8.63 -6.24 -14.55
N LEU A 46 -9.95 -6.03 -14.46
CA LEU A 46 -10.89 -6.24 -15.56
C LEU A 46 -10.68 -5.29 -16.75
N VAL A 47 -10.15 -4.09 -16.53
CA VAL A 47 -9.79 -3.15 -17.61
C VAL A 47 -8.37 -3.36 -18.15
N GLY A 48 -7.70 -4.46 -17.75
CA GLY A 48 -6.40 -4.87 -18.29
C GLY A 48 -5.19 -4.21 -17.61
N SER A 49 -5.35 -3.67 -16.40
CA SER A 49 -4.26 -3.10 -15.61
C SER A 49 -4.04 -3.90 -14.32
N LYS A 50 -2.81 -3.95 -13.81
CA LYS A 50 -2.53 -4.60 -12.52
C LYS A 50 -2.73 -3.62 -11.36
N ALA A 51 -3.39 -4.08 -10.31
CA ALA A 51 -3.55 -3.34 -9.06
C ALA A 51 -3.25 -4.24 -7.85
N ALA A 52 -2.53 -3.67 -6.89
CA ALA A 52 -2.31 -4.26 -5.59
C ALA A 52 -3.20 -3.57 -4.54
N VAL A 53 -3.56 -4.30 -3.50
CA VAL A 53 -4.28 -3.78 -2.33
C VAL A 53 -3.39 -3.82 -1.10
N MET A 54 -3.64 -2.91 -0.17
CA MET A 54 -3.00 -2.85 1.14
C MET A 54 -4.12 -2.65 2.17
N GLY A 55 -4.22 -3.52 3.18
CA GLY A 55 -5.31 -3.41 4.15
C GLY A 55 -5.48 -4.62 5.05
N THR A 56 -6.62 -4.68 5.72
CA THR A 56 -6.95 -5.69 6.73
C THR A 56 -6.83 -7.14 6.22
N THR A 57 -7.12 -7.37 4.94
CA THR A 57 -7.08 -8.72 4.34
C THR A 57 -5.70 -9.10 3.81
N GLY A 58 -4.71 -8.22 3.94
CA GLY A 58 -3.37 -8.43 3.42
C GLY A 58 -2.91 -7.37 2.43
N ASN A 59 -1.64 -7.50 2.06
CA ASN A 59 -0.94 -6.62 1.15
C ASN A 59 -0.43 -7.43 -0.04
N GLY A 60 -0.76 -7.03 -1.27
CA GLY A 60 -0.40 -7.81 -2.45
C GLY A 60 -1.33 -7.58 -3.64
N PHE A 61 -1.02 -8.25 -4.75
CA PHE A 61 -2.00 -8.44 -5.82
C PHE A 61 -3.12 -9.35 -5.32
N LEU A 62 -4.32 -9.25 -5.91
CA LEU A 62 -5.47 -10.03 -5.46
C LEU A 62 -5.22 -11.55 -5.47
N ASP A 63 -4.39 -12.02 -6.38
CA ASP A 63 -4.05 -13.44 -6.53
C ASP A 63 -2.85 -13.88 -5.65
N ASP A 64 -2.15 -12.93 -5.02
CA ASP A 64 -0.98 -13.17 -4.15
C ASP A 64 -0.98 -12.21 -2.95
N LEU A 65 -2.02 -12.33 -2.11
CA LEU A 65 -2.14 -11.54 -0.88
C LEU A 65 -1.27 -12.14 0.24
N LYS A 66 -0.40 -11.31 0.82
CA LYS A 66 0.34 -11.65 2.04
C LYS A 66 -0.38 -11.10 3.25
N GLU A 67 -0.50 -11.91 4.30
CA GLU A 67 -1.16 -11.49 5.55
C GLU A 67 -0.51 -10.21 6.10
N ALA A 68 -1.35 -9.25 6.48
CA ALA A 68 -0.93 -8.00 7.07
C ALA A 68 -1.27 -7.99 8.56
N ALA A 69 -0.29 -7.64 9.40
CA ALA A 69 -0.51 -7.52 10.84
C ALA A 69 -1.42 -6.33 11.20
N ASN A 70 -1.42 -5.28 10.37
CA ASN A 70 -2.16 -4.04 10.59
C ASN A 70 -2.95 -3.64 9.35
N THR A 71 -4.11 -3.00 9.55
CA THR A 71 -4.94 -2.45 8.44
C THR A 71 -4.22 -1.31 7.70
N THR A 72 -3.30 -0.63 8.38
CA THR A 72 -2.38 0.35 7.80
C THR A 72 -1.05 0.15 8.52
N GLY A 73 -0.01 -0.21 7.76
CA GLY A 73 1.33 -0.39 8.31
C GLY A 73 1.93 0.92 8.82
N ASN A 74 3.05 0.83 9.52
CA ASN A 74 3.80 2.03 9.90
C ASN A 74 4.40 2.73 8.66
N ALA A 75 4.91 3.95 8.85
CA ALA A 75 5.44 4.77 7.75
C ALA A 75 6.56 4.08 6.94
N VAL A 76 7.38 3.25 7.58
CA VAL A 76 8.46 2.51 6.93
C VAL A 76 7.91 1.29 6.19
N GLU A 77 7.02 0.54 6.83
CA GLU A 77 6.35 -0.64 6.25
C GLU A 77 5.60 -0.29 4.97
N ILE A 78 4.88 0.84 4.95
CA ILE A 78 4.18 1.29 3.74
C ILE A 78 5.18 1.49 2.61
N GLN A 79 6.24 2.26 2.82
CA GLN A 79 7.23 2.54 1.77
C GLN A 79 7.93 1.26 1.28
N HIS A 80 8.28 0.36 2.20
CA HIS A 80 8.86 -0.95 1.87
C HIS A 80 7.88 -1.81 1.05
N THR A 81 6.61 -1.90 1.45
CA THR A 81 5.59 -2.65 0.72
C THR A 81 5.37 -2.07 -0.67
N LEU A 82 5.34 -0.74 -0.81
CA LEU A 82 5.20 -0.09 -2.12
C LEU A 82 6.37 -0.40 -3.04
N ALA A 83 7.61 -0.33 -2.55
CA ALA A 83 8.79 -0.72 -3.31
C ALA A 83 8.74 -2.20 -3.73
N SER A 84 8.37 -3.08 -2.80
CA SER A 84 8.24 -4.52 -3.08
C SER A 84 7.18 -4.83 -4.15
N LEU A 85 6.08 -4.08 -4.18
CA LEU A 85 5.02 -4.25 -5.17
C LEU A 85 5.44 -3.71 -6.54
N ALA A 86 6.21 -2.62 -6.59
CA ALA A 86 6.75 -2.07 -7.82
C ALA A 86 7.74 -3.03 -8.51
N GLU A 87 8.51 -3.79 -7.73
CA GLU A 87 9.41 -4.84 -8.27
C GLU A 87 8.66 -6.04 -8.86
N GLN A 88 7.42 -6.28 -8.47
CA GLN A 88 6.60 -7.42 -8.91
C GLN A 88 5.68 -7.10 -10.10
N GLN A 89 5.69 -5.85 -10.60
CA GLN A 89 4.75 -5.36 -11.59
C GLN A 89 5.03 -5.88 -13.01
#